data_AF-A0A7I0K487-F1
#
_entry.id   AF-A0A7I0K487-F1
#
_cell.length_a   1.000
_cell.length_b   1.000
_cell.length_c   1.000
_cell.angle_alpha   90.00
_cell.angle_beta   90.00
_cell.angle_gamma   90.00
#
_symmetry.space_group_name_H-M   'P 1'
#
loop_
_entity.id
_entity.type
_entity.pdbx_description
1 polymer ?
#
loop_
_entity_poly.entity_id
_entity_poly.type
_entity_poly.pdbx_seq_one_letter_code
_entity_poly.pdbx_strand_id
1 'polypeptide(L)'
;MQYAQDIALKRVGILIEHYVVARSTSCDFVSTESACQAVRPFMRSPVDDAALDLVLARKASRQGLSVRFDRMGHWSNVLPVARKGGLE
;
A
#
# COMPACT_ATOMS: atom_id res chain seq x y z
N MET A 1 -4.09 -6.32 -23.25
CA MET A 1 -3.41 -6.74 -22.00
C MET A 1 -4.06 -6.22 -20.71
N GLN A 2 -5.05 -5.33 -20.77
CA GLN A 2 -5.68 -4.73 -19.59
C GLN A 2 -6.40 -5.73 -18.67
N TYR A 3 -7.04 -6.75 -19.24
CA TYR A 3 -7.74 -7.80 -18.48
C TYR A 3 -6.81 -8.57 -17.52
N ALA A 4 -5.57 -8.85 -17.93
CA ALA A 4 -4.61 -9.55 -17.07
C ALA A 4 -4.14 -8.69 -15.88
N GLN A 5 -3.99 -7.38 -16.10
CA GLN A 5 -3.67 -6.43 -15.03
C GLN A 5 -4.83 -6.27 -14.05
N ASP A 6 -6.07 -6.22 -14.54
CA ASP A 6 -7.28 -6.21 -13.71
C ASP A 6 -7.38 -7.46 -12.81
N ILE A 7 -7.10 -8.64 -13.37
CA ILE A 7 -7.06 -9.89 -12.60
C ILE A 7 -5.95 -9.84 -11.54
N ALA A 8 -4.76 -9.37 -11.91
CA ALA A 8 -3.65 -9.24 -10.97
C ALA A 8 -4.05 -8.33 -9.80
N LEU A 9 -4.60 -7.15 -10.09
CA LEU A 9 -5.02 -6.17 -9.09
C LEU A 9 -6.13 -6.70 -8.16
N LYS A 10 -7.10 -7.47 -8.70
CA LYS A 10 -8.11 -8.14 -7.87
C LYS A 10 -7.48 -9.15 -6.90
N ARG A 11 -6.52 -9.96 -7.37
CA ARG A 11 -5.80 -10.91 -6.52
C ARG A 11 -5.02 -10.21 -5.41
N VAL A 12 -4.34 -9.11 -5.74
CA VAL A 12 -3.68 -8.24 -4.76
C VAL A 12 -4.66 -7.77 -3.69
N GLY A 13 -5.84 -7.29 -4.11
CA GLY A 13 -6.86 -6.81 -3.20
C GLY A 13 -7.30 -7.86 -2.18
N ILE A 14 -7.47 -9.11 -2.61
CA ILE A 14 -7.84 -10.22 -1.72
C ILE A 14 -6.70 -10.54 -0.73
N LEU A 15 -5.45 -10.60 -1.22
CA LEU A 15 -4.31 -10.90 -0.36
C LEU A 15 -4.09 -9.82 0.70
N ILE A 16 -4.21 -8.55 0.31
CA ILE A 16 -4.11 -7.42 1.24
C ILE A 16 -5.26 -7.47 2.25
N GLU A 17 -6.49 -7.75 1.82
CA GLU A 17 -7.62 -7.83 2.73
C GLU A 17 -7.42 -8.91 3.80
N HIS A 18 -6.97 -10.10 3.42
CA HIS A 18 -6.61 -11.14 4.37
C HIS A 18 -5.48 -10.72 5.31
N TYR A 19 -4.44 -10.07 4.78
CA TYR A 19 -3.33 -9.55 5.58
C TYR A 19 -3.82 -8.54 6.63
N VAL A 20 -4.64 -7.57 6.22
CA VAL A 20 -5.16 -6.51 7.09
C VAL A 20 -6.08 -7.10 8.17
N VAL A 21 -6.98 -8.02 7.81
CA VAL A 21 -7.89 -8.69 8.76
C VAL A 21 -7.11 -9.53 9.77
N ALA A 22 -6.09 -10.27 9.33
CA ALA A 22 -5.23 -11.01 10.24
C ALA A 22 -4.49 -10.04 11.18
N ARG A 23 -3.99 -8.91 10.65
CA ARG A 23 -3.24 -7.92 11.43
C ARG A 23 -4.12 -7.15 12.42
N SER A 24 -5.38 -6.89 12.10
CA SER A 24 -6.30 -6.16 12.99
C SER A 24 -6.61 -6.89 14.29
N THR A 25 -6.34 -8.20 14.35
CA THR A 25 -6.49 -8.98 15.59
C THR A 25 -5.38 -8.73 16.61
N SER A 26 -4.23 -8.22 16.17
CA SER A 26 -2.99 -8.18 16.98
C SER A 26 -2.26 -6.84 16.96
N CYS A 27 -2.59 -5.94 16.04
CA CYS A 27 -1.96 -4.63 15.93
C CYS A 27 -2.97 -3.56 15.48
N ASP A 28 -2.77 -2.33 15.94
CA ASP A 28 -3.56 -1.15 15.52
C ASP A 28 -3.06 -0.52 14.21
N PHE A 29 -1.98 -1.04 13.64
CA PHE A 29 -1.38 -0.53 12.42
C PHE A 29 -0.85 -1.62 11.48
N VAL A 30 -0.72 -1.24 10.20
CA VAL A 30 -0.04 -2.00 9.16
C VAL A 30 1.13 -1.20 8.59
N SER A 31 2.22 -1.90 8.28
CA SER A 31 3.43 -1.33 7.66
C SER A 31 3.42 -1.62 6.16
N THR A 32 3.74 -0.62 5.34
CA THR A 32 3.89 -0.80 3.88
C THR A 32 5.03 -1.76 3.53
N GLU A 33 6.12 -1.77 4.29
CA GLU A 33 7.22 -2.72 4.07
C GLU A 33 6.80 -4.15 4.44
N SER A 34 6.20 -4.32 5.61
CA SER A 34 5.74 -5.63 6.09
C SER A 34 4.66 -6.23 5.18
N ALA A 35 3.72 -5.40 4.71
CA ALA A 35 2.71 -5.81 3.76
C ALA A 35 3.32 -6.22 2.42
N CYS A 36 4.34 -5.49 1.94
CA CYS A 36 5.07 -5.87 0.72
C CYS A 36 5.69 -7.24 0.85
N GLN A 37 6.47 -7.45 1.90
CA GLN A 37 7.19 -8.71 2.14
C GLN A 37 6.21 -9.88 2.32
N ALA A 38 5.08 -9.65 2.98
CA ALA A 38 4.05 -10.68 3.17
C ALA A 38 3.32 -11.05 1.88
N VAL A 39 3.04 -10.08 1.00
CA VAL A 39 2.17 -10.30 -0.16
C VAL A 39 2.96 -10.61 -1.45
N ARG A 40 4.16 -10.04 -1.63
CA ARG A 40 5.01 -10.23 -2.83
C ARG A 40 5.22 -11.69 -3.22
N PRO A 41 5.51 -12.63 -2.29
CA PRO A 41 5.73 -14.04 -2.64
C PRO A 41 4.52 -14.69 -3.33
N PHE A 42 3.31 -14.18 -3.09
CA PHE A 42 2.07 -14.72 -3.65
C PHE A 42 1.66 -14.04 -4.96
N MET A 43 2.39 -13.01 -5.39
CA MET A 43 2.14 -12.31 -6.64
C MET A 43 3.03 -12.82 -7.76
N ARG A 44 2.42 -13.33 -8.83
CA ARG A 44 3.11 -13.66 -10.08
C ARG A 44 3.30 -12.47 -11.03
N SER A 45 2.59 -11.37 -10.79
CA SER A 45 2.62 -10.20 -11.66
C SER A 45 3.36 -9.03 -10.99
N PRO A 46 4.11 -8.22 -11.76
CA PRO A 46 4.75 -7.03 -11.25
C PRO A 46 3.69 -5.95 -11.04
N VAL A 47 2.93 -6.06 -9.95
CA VAL A 47 2.16 -4.93 -9.45
C VAL A 47 3.13 -3.91 -8.90
N ASP A 48 2.88 -2.65 -9.26
CA ASP A 48 3.65 -1.52 -8.80
C ASP A 48 3.51 -1.36 -7.27
N ASP A 49 4.60 -0.97 -6.65
CA ASP A 49 4.71 -0.87 -5.21
C ASP A 49 3.79 0.24 -4.65
N ALA A 50 3.59 1.34 -5.38
CA ALA A 50 2.65 2.40 -4.99
C ALA A 50 1.19 1.94 -5.12
N ALA A 51 0.89 1.13 -6.14
CA ALA A 51 -0.43 0.54 -6.30
C ALA A 51 -0.75 -0.42 -5.14
N LEU A 52 0.24 -1.19 -4.68
CA LEU A 52 0.12 -2.04 -3.50
C LEU A 52 -0.19 -1.23 -2.24
N ASP A 53 0.58 -0.15 -2.02
CA ASP A 53 0.43 0.73 -0.86
C ASP A 53 -0.93 1.44 -0.84
N LEU A 54 -1.44 1.85 -2.01
CA LEU A 54 -2.77 2.44 -2.13
C LEU A 54 -3.88 1.44 -1.76
N VAL A 55 -3.76 0.20 -2.23
CA VAL A 55 -4.72 -0.86 -1.89
C VAL A 55 -4.65 -1.18 -0.40
N LEU A 56 -3.45 -1.23 0.18
CA LEU A 56 -3.24 -1.40 1.62
C LEU A 56 -3.92 -0.29 2.42
N ALA A 57 -3.67 0.97 2.07
CA ALA A 57 -4.26 2.12 2.74
C ALA A 57 -5.80 2.09 2.71
N ARG A 58 -6.38 1.77 1.55
CA ARG A 58 -7.84 1.66 1.41
C ARG A 58 -8.44 0.53 2.26
N LYS A 59 -7.78 -0.63 2.32
CA LYS A 59 -8.26 -1.78 3.08
C LYS A 59 -8.07 -1.60 4.59
N ALA A 60 -6.93 -1.07 5.01
CA ALA A 60 -6.64 -0.76 6.41
C ALA A 60 -7.61 0.29 6.97
N SER A 61 -7.85 1.38 6.22
CA SER A 61 -8.84 2.40 6.58
C SER A 61 -10.24 1.81 6.85
N ARG A 62 -10.69 0.85 6.04
CA ARG A 62 -11.99 0.20 6.22
C ARG A 62 -12.04 -0.68 7.47
N GLN A 63 -10.90 -1.19 7.91
CA GLN A 63 -10.78 -2.03 9.11
C GLN A 63 -10.40 -1.22 10.36
N GLY A 64 -10.37 0.12 10.28
CA GLY A 64 -10.00 0.98 11.40
C GLY A 64 -8.50 0.95 11.76
N LEU A 65 -7.65 0.44 10.87
CA LEU A 65 -6.21 0.34 11.08
C LEU A 65 -5.45 1.54 10.52
N SER A 66 -4.45 1.99 11.28
CA SER A 66 -3.51 3.01 10.82
C SER A 66 -2.51 2.41 9.81
N VAL A 67 -2.10 3.20 8.82
CA VAL A 67 -1.07 2.77 7.85
C VAL A 67 0.22 3.54 8.11
N ARG A 68 1.30 2.80 8.34
CA ARG A 68 2.66 3.31 8.43
C ARG A 68 3.35 3.14 7.09
N PHE A 69 3.73 4.27 6.49
CA PHE A 69 4.51 4.33 5.26
C PHE A 69 6.01 4.33 5.62
N ASP A 70 6.58 3.14 5.69
CA ASP A 70 7.94 2.85 6.16
C ASP A 70 8.86 2.25 5.10
N ARG A 71 8.36 1.99 3.89
CA ARG A 71 9.20 1.52 2.79
C ARG A 71 10.15 2.64 2.33
N MET A 72 11.40 2.59 2.79
CA MET A 72 12.45 3.49 2.33
C MET A 72 12.81 3.19 0.87
N GLY A 73 12.60 4.16 -0.01
CA GLY A 73 12.86 4.05 -1.45
C GLY A 73 11.81 4.70 -2.35
N HIS A 74 10.57 4.90 -1.86
CA HIS A 74 9.47 5.42 -2.69
C HIS A 74 9.02 6.85 -2.34
N TRP A 75 9.38 7.36 -1.16
CA TRP A 75 8.89 8.67 -0.67
C TRP A 75 9.86 9.83 -0.92
N SER A 76 11.08 9.57 -1.38
CA SER A 76 12.06 10.61 -1.70
C SER A 76 11.63 11.55 -2.85
N ASN A 77 10.65 11.14 -3.67
CA ASN A 77 10.08 11.96 -4.74
C ASN A 77 8.81 12.70 -4.33
N VAL A 78 8.28 12.48 -3.12
CA VAL A 78 7.13 13.21 -2.60
C VAL A 78 7.63 14.24 -1.59
N LEU A 79 8.47 15.17 -2.05
CA LEU A 79 8.70 16.40 -1.29
C LEU A 79 7.39 17.18 -1.30
N PRO A 80 6.84 17.61 -0.15
CA PRO A 80 5.77 18.58 -0.14
C PRO A 80 6.32 19.81 -0.87
N VAL A 81 5.68 20.18 -1.99
CA VAL A 81 6.01 21.44 -2.66
C VAL A 81 5.65 22.54 -1.65
N ALA A 82 6.65 22.99 -0.91
CA ALA A 82 6.52 24.17 -0.08
C ALA A 82 6.35 25.31 -1.07
N ARG A 83 5.09 25.70 -1.30
CA ARG A 83 4.72 26.90 -2.04
C ARG A 83 5.36 28.06 -1.27
N LYS A 84 6.56 28.47 -1.65
CA LYS A 84 7.13 29.75 -1.25
C LYS A 84 6.21 30.80 -1.84
N GLY A 85 5.32 31.33 -1.01
CA GLY A 85 4.66 32.60 -1.30
C GLY A 85 5.74 33.66 -1.35
N GLY A 86 6.09 34.09 -2.56
CA GLY A 86 6.81 35.34 -2.76
C GLY A 86 5.84 36.47 -2.45
N LEU A 87 6.08 37.16 -1.34
CA LEU A 87 5.67 38.55 -1.15
C LEU A 87 6.85 39.38 -1.66
N GLU A 88 6.70 39.90 -2.87
CA GLU A 88 7.33 41.17 -3.28
C GLU A 88 6.24 42.24 -3.26
#